data_AF-A0A7V8W888-F1
#
_entry.id   AF-A0A7V8W888-F1
#
_cell.length_a   1.000
_cell.length_b   1.000
_cell.length_c   1.000
_cell.angle_alpha   90.00
_cell.angle_beta   90.00
_cell.angle_gamma   90.00
#
_symmetry.space_group_name_H-M   'P 1'
#
loop_
_entity.id
_entity.type
_entity.pdbx_description
1 polymer ?
#
loop_
_entity_poly.entity_id
_entity_poly.type
_entity_poly.pdbx_seq_one_letter_code
_entity_poly.pdbx_strand_id
1 'polypeptide(L)'
;MAQLSYAHSKNFTFLAGYGFDNPLNRDLKGAIAAGVPSDQQYLLNHRTYFTVIHLIWADFYSGFEWQHVWSEWSANEKFQGDNYMLSFWYNF
;
A
#
# COMPACT_ATOMS: atom_id res chain seq x y z
N MET A 1 -2.30 -4.38 -9.76
CA MET A 1 -1.30 -4.56 -8.68
C MET A 1 -0.30 -5.63 -9.11
N ALA A 2 0.98 -5.45 -8.79
CA ALA A 2 2.03 -6.46 -8.96
C ALA A 2 2.82 -6.59 -7.64
N GLN A 3 3.20 -7.81 -7.29
CA GLN A 3 3.99 -8.12 -6.10
C GLN A 3 5.05 -9.16 -6.45
N LEU A 4 6.25 -8.98 -5.92
CA LEU A 4 7.33 -9.95 -5.88
C LEU A 4 7.61 -10.34 -4.43
N SER A 5 7.74 -11.63 -4.19
CA SER A 5 8.16 -12.17 -2.89
C SER A 5 9.43 -12.99 -3.10
N TYR A 6 10.44 -12.76 -2.27
CA TYR A 6 11.74 -13.42 -2.33
C TYR A 6 12.13 -13.94 -0.95
N ALA A 7 12.10 -15.26 -0.79
CA ALA A 7 12.62 -15.94 0.40
C ALA A 7 14.14 -16.04 0.29
N HIS A 8 14.85 -15.06 0.83
CA HIS A 8 16.31 -14.98 0.73
C HIS A 8 17.00 -16.07 1.56
N SER A 9 16.47 -16.36 2.75
CA SER A 9 16.98 -17.42 3.63
C SER A 9 15.85 -17.96 4.52
N LYS A 10 16.16 -18.96 5.35
CA LYS A 10 15.23 -19.48 6.36
C LYS A 10 14.71 -18.39 7.32
N ASN A 11 15.48 -17.31 7.51
CA ASN A 11 15.17 -16.28 8.48
C ASN A 11 14.80 -14.92 7.84
N PHE A 12 14.82 -14.80 6.51
CA PHE A 12 14.56 -13.53 5.85
C PHE A 12 13.70 -13.70 4.59
N THR A 13 12.59 -12.98 4.57
CA THR A 13 11.73 -12.84 3.39
C THR A 13 11.60 -11.38 3.04
N PHE A 14 11.72 -11.07 1.75
CA PHE A 14 11.52 -9.74 1.20
C PHE A 14 10.26 -9.73 0.35
N LEU A 15 9.46 -8.68 0.48
CA LEU A 15 8.32 -8.41 -0.39
C LEU A 15 8.51 -7.03 -0.99
N ALA A 16 8.28 -6.91 -2.29
CA ALA A 16 8.22 -5.63 -2.96
C ALA A 16 6.97 -5.63 -3.83
N GLY A 17 6.27 -4.51 -3.89
CA GLY A 17 5.10 -4.43 -4.74
C GLY A 17 4.71 -3.03 -5.12
N TYR A 18 3.86 -2.97 -6.13
CA TYR A 18 3.32 -1.76 -6.70
C TYR A 18 1.83 -1.93 -6.96
N GLY A 19 1.05 -1.04 -6.39
CA GLY A 19 -0.38 -0.87 -6.61
C GLY A 19 -0.63 0.45 -7.32
N PHE A 20 -1.58 0.44 -8.25
CA PHE A 20 -2.12 1.66 -8.84
C PHE A 20 -3.62 1.49 -8.98
N ASP A 21 -4.32 2.60 -8.84
CA ASP A 21 -5.73 2.78 -9.16
C ASP A 21 -5.88 4.09 -9.94
N ASN A 22 -6.66 4.04 -11.01
CA ASN A 22 -6.95 5.15 -11.91
C ASN A 22 -8.43 5.04 -12.33
N PRO A 23 -9.35 5.51 -11.49
CA PRO A 23 -10.77 5.35 -11.73
C PRO A 23 -11.22 6.17 -12.94
N LEU A 24 -12.05 5.56 -13.79
CA LEU A 24 -12.63 6.26 -14.94
C LEU A 24 -13.87 7.05 -14.50
N ASN A 25 -14.15 8.16 -15.18
CA ASN A 25 -15.37 8.94 -14.95
C ASN A 25 -16.69 8.14 -15.09
N ARG A 26 -16.66 6.98 -15.76
CA ARG A 26 -17.83 6.07 -15.86
C ARG A 26 -18.03 5.20 -14.61
N ASP A 27 -16.97 4.97 -13.84
CA ASP A 27 -16.99 4.16 -12.61
C ASP A 27 -17.69 4.91 -11.47
N LEU A 28 -18.01 6.20 -11.69
CA LEU A 28 -18.73 7.11 -10.79
C LEU A 28 -20.26 7.02 -10.84
N LYS A 29 -20.87 6.26 -11.76
CA LYS A 29 -22.35 6.15 -11.83
C LYS A 29 -22.89 5.36 -10.62
N GLY A 30 -23.10 6.05 -9.50
CA GLY A 30 -23.84 5.56 -8.33
C GLY A 30 -23.11 5.63 -6.99
N ALA A 31 -21.82 6.02 -6.96
CA ALA A 31 -21.02 6.07 -5.73
C ALA A 31 -20.72 7.51 -5.31
N ILE A 32 -21.76 8.31 -5.07
CA ILE A 32 -21.61 9.55 -4.31
C ILE A 32 -21.80 9.15 -2.85
N ALA A 33 -20.71 9.01 -2.10
CA ALA A 33 -20.82 8.95 -0.64
C ALA A 33 -21.54 10.24 -0.20
N ALA A 34 -22.65 10.11 0.53
CA ALA A 34 -23.51 11.24 0.89
C ALA A 34 -22.67 12.37 1.53
N GLY A 35 -22.62 13.53 0.86
CA GLY A 35 -21.88 14.70 1.33
C GLY A 35 -20.49 14.92 0.72
N VAL A 36 -20.00 14.02 -0.15
CA VAL A 36 -18.77 14.25 -0.92
C VAL A 36 -19.14 14.88 -2.27
N PRO A 37 -18.56 16.04 -2.65
CA PRO A 37 -18.77 16.63 -3.95
C PRO A 37 -18.44 15.61 -5.06
N SER A 38 -19.30 15.46 -6.07
CA SER A 38 -19.11 14.50 -7.18
C SER A 38 -17.85 14.77 -8.01
N ASP A 39 -17.22 15.92 -7.76
CA ASP A 39 -16.00 16.47 -8.34
C ASP A 39 -14.76 16.29 -7.45
N GLN A 40 -14.83 15.58 -6.32
CA GLN A 40 -13.67 15.16 -5.53
C GLN A 40 -13.44 13.64 -5.66
N GLN A 41 -12.45 13.26 -6.45
CA GLN A 41 -12.03 11.88 -6.68
C GLN A 41 -10.52 11.79 -6.88
N TYR A 42 -9.97 10.60 -6.67
CA TYR A 42 -8.63 10.28 -7.14
C TYR A 42 -8.63 10.20 -8.67
N LEU A 43 -7.78 10.98 -9.33
CA LEU A 43 -7.39 10.73 -10.72
C LEU A 43 -6.29 9.66 -10.78
N LEU A 44 -5.50 9.58 -9.71
CA LEU A 44 -4.39 8.67 -9.59
C LEU A 44 -4.20 8.34 -8.12
N ASN A 45 -4.07 7.06 -7.80
CA ASN A 45 -3.71 6.61 -6.47
C ASN A 45 -2.74 5.44 -6.57
N HIS A 46 -1.49 5.68 -6.22
CA HIS A 46 -0.40 4.72 -6.39
C HIS A 46 0.26 4.43 -5.04
N ARG A 47 0.74 3.19 -4.90
CA ARG A 47 1.46 2.73 -3.73
C ARG A 47 2.60 1.83 -4.14
N THR A 48 3.81 2.17 -3.73
CA THR A 48 4.96 1.26 -3.73
C THR A 48 5.21 0.82 -2.30
N TYR A 49 5.54 -0.45 -2.08
CA TYR A 49 5.93 -0.93 -0.76
C TYR A 49 7.10 -1.90 -0.84
N PHE A 50 7.86 -1.91 0.25
CA PHE A 50 8.92 -2.86 0.50
C PHE A 50 8.82 -3.34 1.95
N THR A 51 8.75 -4.66 2.12
CA THR A 51 8.61 -5.31 3.41
C THR A 51 9.77 -6.27 3.60
N VAL A 52 10.37 -6.23 4.78
CA VAL A 52 11.36 -7.20 5.25
C VAL A 52 10.74 -7.95 6.42
N ILE A 53 10.71 -9.27 6.33
CA ILE A 53 10.27 -10.16 7.40
C ILE A 53 11.47 -10.93 7.90
N HIS A 54 11.72 -10.88 9.20
CA HIS A 54 12.79 -11.58 9.87
C HIS A 54 12.24 -12.58 10.89
N LEU A 55 12.65 -13.84 10.79
CA LEU A 55 12.42 -14.81 11.86
C LEU A 55 13.46 -14.58 12.96
N ILE A 56 13.00 -14.21 14.15
CA ILE A 56 13.86 -13.97 15.32
C ILE A 56 14.18 -15.30 16.00
N TRP A 57 13.15 -16.04 16.41
CA TRP A 57 13.29 -17.33 17.08
C TRP A 57 11.98 -18.12 17.07
N ALA A 58 12.08 -19.44 16.87
CA ALA A 58 10.93 -20.36 16.83
C ALA A 58 9.87 -19.89 15.82
N ASP A 59 8.73 -19.42 16.31
CA ASP A 59 7.62 -18.86 15.51
C ASP A 59 7.42 -17.35 15.76
N PHE A 60 8.42 -16.68 16.34
CA PHE A 60 8.44 -15.24 16.57
C PHE A 60 9.14 -14.50 15.43
N TYR A 61 8.44 -13.54 14.85
CA TYR A 61 8.87 -12.78 13.69
C TYR A 61 8.87 -11.29 13.99
N SER A 62 9.75 -10.56 13.30
CA SER A 62 9.64 -9.11 13.13
C SER A 62 9.46 -8.74 11.67
N GLY A 63 8.82 -7.61 11.43
CA GLY A 63 8.59 -7.07 10.12
C GLY A 63 8.86 -5.58 10.10
N PHE A 64 9.60 -5.13 9.09
CA PHE A 64 9.71 -3.72 8.75
C PHE A 64 9.06 -3.49 7.40
N GLU A 65 8.23 -2.47 7.30
CA GLU A 65 7.60 -2.09 6.04
C GLU A 65 7.78 -0.60 5.79
N TRP A 66 8.22 -0.29 4.58
CA TRP A 66 8.19 1.05 4.02
C TRP A 66 7.14 1.07 2.91
N GLN A 67 6.26 2.07 2.94
CA GLN A 67 5.32 2.35 1.86
C GLN A 67 5.49 3.78 1.38
N HIS A 68 5.53 3.99 0.08
CA HIS A 68 5.43 5.30 -0.56
C HIS A 68 4.09 5.39 -1.27
N VAL A 69 3.25 6.36 -0.89
CA VAL A 69 1.93 6.59 -1.46
C VAL A 69 1.94 7.95 -2.15
N TRP A 70 1.35 8.01 -3.34
CA TRP A 70 1.10 9.28 -4.00
C TRP A 70 -0.26 9.27 -4.68
N SER A 71 -0.93 10.42 -4.62
CA SER A 71 -2.25 10.61 -5.17
C SER A 71 -2.38 11.94 -5.87
N GLU A 72 -3.21 11.95 -6.90
CA GLU A 72 -3.67 13.15 -7.58
C GLU A 72 -5.19 13.16 -7.54
N TRP A 73 -5.76 14.32 -7.25
CA TRP A 73 -7.20 14.51 -7.10
C TRP A 73 -7.75 15.37 -8.24
N SER A 74 -9.06 15.26 -8.47
CA SER A 74 -9.78 15.98 -9.53
C SER A 74 -9.79 17.49 -9.38
N ALA A 75 -9.55 18.03 -8.18
CA ALA A 75 -9.32 19.46 -7.96
C ALA A 75 -7.83 19.86 -8.10
N ASN A 76 -7.02 18.99 -8.72
CA ASN A 76 -5.59 19.11 -8.99
C ASN A 76 -4.68 19.10 -7.76
N GLU A 77 -5.18 18.68 -6.60
CA GLU A 77 -4.33 18.45 -5.43
C GLU A 77 -3.44 17.22 -5.63
N LYS A 78 -2.18 17.35 -5.24
CA LYS A 78 -1.20 16.26 -5.30
C LYS A 78 -0.65 16.03 -3.91
N PHE A 79 -0.78 14.81 -3.42
CA PHE A 79 -0.26 14.41 -2.12
C PHE A 79 0.68 13.23 -2.29
N GLN A 80 1.77 13.24 -1.53
CA GLN A 80 2.69 12.13 -1.43
C GLN A 80 3.15 11.98 0.01
N GLY A 81 3.46 10.75 0.40
CA GLY A 81 3.93 10.49 1.75
C GLY A 81 4.55 9.11 1.89
N ASP A 82 5.50 9.03 2.80
CA ASP A 82 6.12 7.78 3.22
C ASP A 82 5.54 7.33 4.55
N ASN A 83 5.20 6.06 4.64
CA ASN A 83 4.80 5.40 5.88
C ASN A 83 5.84 4.33 6.24
N TYR A 84 6.14 4.24 7.52
CA TYR A 84 7.06 3.25 8.07
C TYR A 84 6.35 2.49 9.18
N MET A 85 6.37 1.17 9.10
CA MET A 85 5.78 0.29 10.10
C MET A 85 6.81 -0.71 10.61
N LEU A 86 6.84 -0.87 11.93
CA LEU A 86 7.54 -1.94 12.61
C LEU A 86 6.50 -2.85 13.27
N SER A 87 6.64 -4.16 13.06
CA SER A 87 5.70 -5.16 13.54
C SER A 87 6.44 -6.34 14.16
N PHE A 88 5.80 -6.98 15.13
CA PHE A 88 6.24 -8.22 15.77
C PHE A 88 5.04 -9.14 15.93
N TRP A 89 5.17 -10.42 15.60
CA TRP A 89 4.08 -11.39 15.76
C TRP A 89 4.61 -12.79 16.08
N TYR A 90 3.72 -13.63 16.62
CA TYR A 90 3.98 -15.03 16.95
C TYR A 90 2.90 -15.90 16.30
N ASN A 91 3.31 -16.98 15.61
CA ASN A 91 2.36 -17.97 15.08
C ASN A 91 2.13 -19.08 16.14
N PHE A 92 0.87 -19.34 16.48
CA PHE A 92 0.44 -20.36 17.46
C PHE A 92 -0.44 -21.44 16.82
#